data_AF-A0A428WJ44-F1
#
_entry.id   AF-A0A428WJ44-F1
#
_cell.length_a   1.000
_cell.length_b   1.000
_cell.length_c   1.000
_cell.angle_alpha   90.00
_cell.angle_beta   90.00
_cell.angle_gamma   90.00
#
_symmetry.space_group_name_H-M   'P 1'
#
loop_
_entity.id
_entity.type
_entity.pdbx_description
1 polymer ?
#
loop_
_entity_poly.entity_id
_entity_poly.type
_entity_poly.pdbx_seq_one_letter_code
_entity_poly.pdbx_strand_id
1 'polypeptide(L)'
;MDAFARALELAIEAGNDDLQANIRYRVGRLHLHYGAIDAALAEFARGREVALLAHSPLAQAILSANQAWAHAKKADVTAALTYLHRARAEFAEAEWREPSPWAAFFGAADMAAMIGTVHGELAQMADIRHGRDGIPALIEAIREYPRGMARSRSLTLIWLATVHALDGDLDVAATVGEEAVELAGALRSPRVKQRLHSLSAAARRFSGNSAAREIVERIEMVGHSGQ
;
A
#
# COMPACT_ATOMS: atom_id res chain seq x y z
N MET A 1 15.56 -5.80 -14.18
CA MET A 1 14.45 -6.69 -14.59
C MET A 1 14.96 -8.08 -14.92
N ASP A 2 16.12 -8.19 -15.58
CA ASP A 2 16.73 -9.45 -16.03
C ASP A 2 16.93 -10.48 -14.91
N ALA A 3 17.36 -10.05 -13.72
CA ALA A 3 17.49 -10.95 -12.57
C ALA A 3 16.15 -11.58 -12.14
N PHE A 4 15.04 -10.83 -12.21
CA PHE A 4 13.71 -11.36 -11.90
C PHE A 4 13.19 -12.28 -13.00
N ALA A 5 13.44 -11.94 -14.28
CA ALA A 5 13.09 -12.80 -15.40
C ALA A 5 13.80 -14.16 -15.28
N ARG A 6 15.12 -14.14 -15.03
CA ARG A 6 15.91 -15.36 -14.84
C ARG A 6 15.46 -16.17 -13.62
N ALA A 7 15.16 -15.50 -12.50
CA ALA A 7 14.63 -16.18 -11.32
C ALA A 7 13.27 -16.84 -11.59
N LEU A 8 12.40 -16.19 -12.37
CA LEU A 8 11.09 -16.73 -12.73
C LEU A 8 11.22 -17.96 -13.64
N GLU A 9 12.12 -17.92 -14.63
CA GLU A 9 12.44 -19.07 -15.48
C GLU A 9 12.86 -20.27 -14.64
N LEU A 10 13.81 -20.08 -13.73
CA LEU A 10 14.30 -21.15 -12.85
C LEU A 10 13.20 -21.69 -11.92
N ALA A 11 12.31 -20.82 -11.43
CA ALA A 11 11.19 -21.25 -10.59
C ALA A 11 10.15 -22.08 -11.39
N ILE A 12 9.93 -21.74 -12.67
CA ILE A 12 9.08 -22.50 -13.59
C ILE A 12 9.72 -23.85 -13.90
N GLU A 13 11.01 -23.87 -14.27
CA GLU A 13 11.76 -25.11 -14.55
C GLU A 13 11.74 -26.08 -13.35
N ALA A 14 11.78 -25.53 -12.13
CA ALA A 14 11.72 -26.30 -10.90
C ALA A 14 10.30 -26.69 -10.45
N GLY A 15 9.25 -26.25 -11.15
CA GLY A 15 7.85 -26.47 -10.75
C GLY A 15 7.49 -25.87 -9.38
N ASN A 16 8.17 -24.79 -8.97
CA ASN A 16 7.96 -24.17 -7.66
C ASN A 16 6.97 -23.00 -7.76
N ASP A 17 5.68 -23.33 -7.72
CA ASP A 17 4.59 -22.37 -7.88
C ASP A 17 4.57 -21.27 -6.80
N ASP A 18 4.96 -21.59 -5.57
CA ASP A 18 5.04 -20.63 -4.48
C ASP A 18 6.13 -19.57 -4.72
N LEU A 19 7.30 -20.00 -5.20
CA LEU A 19 8.37 -19.09 -5.58
C LEU A 19 7.99 -18.25 -6.81
N GLN A 20 7.27 -18.84 -7.77
CA GLN A 20 6.71 -18.07 -8.90
C GLN A 20 5.77 -16.97 -8.40
N ALA A 21 4.85 -17.26 -7.46
CA ALA A 21 3.94 -16.27 -6.87
C ALA A 21 4.71 -15.11 -6.22
N ASN A 22 5.72 -15.43 -5.42
CA ASN A 22 6.58 -14.45 -4.75
C ASN A 22 7.30 -13.53 -5.75
N ILE A 23 7.91 -14.11 -6.80
CA ILE A 23 8.62 -13.34 -7.82
C ILE A 23 7.65 -12.39 -8.53
N ARG A 24 6.48 -12.89 -8.95
CA ARG A 24 5.46 -12.09 -9.62
C ARG A 24 4.92 -10.96 -8.75
N TYR A 25 4.70 -11.22 -7.45
CA TYR A 25 4.36 -10.17 -6.48
C TYR A 25 5.44 -9.06 -6.46
N ARG A 26 6.71 -9.42 -6.38
CA ARG A 26 7.83 -8.44 -6.33
C ARG A 26 7.96 -7.65 -7.63
N VAL A 27 7.84 -8.31 -8.77
CA VAL A 27 7.87 -7.66 -10.08
C VAL A 27 6.68 -6.71 -10.25
N GLY A 28 5.47 -7.14 -9.88
CA GLY A 28 4.29 -6.27 -9.93
C GLY A 28 4.43 -5.05 -9.01
N ARG A 29 4.97 -5.22 -7.79
CA ARG A 29 5.28 -4.10 -6.89
C ARG A 29 6.31 -3.12 -7.47
N LEU A 30 7.27 -3.63 -8.25
CA LEU A 30 8.26 -2.81 -8.94
C LEU A 30 7.63 -2.01 -10.09
N HIS A 31 6.79 -2.65 -10.91
CA HIS A 31 6.02 -1.98 -11.95
C HIS A 31 5.11 -0.88 -11.36
N LEU A 32 4.38 -1.17 -10.29
CA LEU A 32 3.56 -0.16 -9.59
C LEU A 32 4.40 1.04 -9.11
N HIS A 33 5.59 0.78 -8.57
CA HIS A 33 6.47 1.84 -8.09
C HIS A 33 6.86 2.83 -9.20
N TYR A 34 7.06 2.34 -10.42
CA TYR A 34 7.39 3.14 -11.60
C TYR A 34 6.17 3.57 -12.43
N GLY A 35 4.94 3.37 -11.93
CA GLY A 35 3.72 3.79 -12.61
C GLY A 35 3.29 2.91 -13.80
N ALA A 36 3.94 1.77 -14.03
CA ALA A 36 3.55 0.81 -15.07
C ALA A 36 2.38 -0.07 -14.58
N ILE A 37 1.20 0.55 -14.38
CA ILE A 37 0.08 -0.07 -13.67
C ILE A 37 -0.44 -1.34 -14.38
N ASP A 38 -0.60 -1.31 -15.71
CA ASP A 38 -1.13 -2.47 -16.45
C ASP A 38 -0.15 -3.67 -16.41
N ALA A 39 1.16 -3.40 -16.50
CA ALA A 39 2.17 -4.43 -16.33
C ALA A 39 2.14 -5.03 -14.92
N ALA A 40 1.90 -4.21 -13.89
CA ALA A 40 1.75 -4.70 -12.53
C ALA A 40 0.50 -5.59 -12.37
N LEU A 41 -0.64 -5.17 -12.93
CA LEU A 41 -1.88 -5.95 -12.91
C LEU A 41 -1.69 -7.33 -13.56
N ALA A 42 -0.99 -7.39 -14.70
CA ALA A 42 -0.69 -8.64 -15.38
C ALA A 42 0.14 -9.58 -14.48
N GLU A 43 1.17 -9.06 -13.81
CA GLU A 43 1.99 -9.87 -12.91
C GLU A 43 1.24 -10.32 -11.65
N PHE A 44 0.42 -9.45 -11.05
CA PHE A 44 -0.39 -9.87 -9.91
C PHE A 44 -1.45 -10.91 -10.29
N ALA A 45 -2.07 -10.80 -11.46
CA ALA A 45 -3.04 -11.78 -11.94
C ALA A 45 -2.41 -13.16 -12.13
N ARG A 46 -1.28 -13.23 -12.85
CA ARG A 46 -0.50 -14.47 -13.02
C ARG A 46 0.02 -15.01 -11.70
N GLY A 47 0.45 -14.12 -10.81
CA GLY A 47 0.90 -14.46 -9.45
C GLY A 47 -0.19 -15.14 -8.64
N ARG A 48 -1.42 -14.63 -8.71
CA ARG A 48 -2.57 -15.21 -8.01
C ARG A 48 -2.92 -16.60 -8.56
N GLU A 49 -2.85 -16.79 -9.87
CA GLU A 49 -3.08 -18.10 -10.50
C GLU A 49 -2.07 -19.15 -10.01
N VAL A 50 -0.77 -18.82 -9.96
CA VAL A 50 0.23 -19.77 -9.44
C VAL A 50 0.12 -19.95 -7.92
N ALA A 51 -0.28 -18.93 -7.16
CA ALA A 51 -0.56 -19.05 -5.73
C ALA A 51 -1.73 -20.01 -5.43
N LEU A 52 -2.74 -20.04 -6.31
CA LEU A 52 -3.83 -21.01 -6.24
C LEU A 52 -3.34 -22.44 -6.47
N LEU A 53 -2.48 -22.65 -7.48
CA LEU A 53 -1.85 -23.94 -7.75
C LEU A 53 -0.98 -24.42 -6.58
N ALA A 54 -0.29 -23.48 -5.93
CA ALA A 54 0.49 -23.73 -4.71
C ALA A 54 -0.38 -23.96 -3.46
N HIS A 55 -1.71 -23.89 -3.56
CA HIS A 55 -2.66 -23.98 -2.44
C HIS A 55 -2.37 -22.99 -1.29
N SER A 56 -1.87 -21.79 -1.64
CA SER A 56 -1.47 -20.75 -0.67
C SER A 56 -2.49 -19.59 -0.67
N PRO A 57 -3.55 -19.65 0.16
CA PRO A 57 -4.56 -18.58 0.22
C PRO A 57 -3.98 -17.25 0.71
N LEU A 58 -2.96 -17.26 1.59
CA LEU A 58 -2.31 -16.01 2.02
C LEU A 58 -1.57 -15.33 0.86
N ALA A 59 -0.90 -16.10 0.00
CA ALA A 59 -0.28 -15.58 -1.21
C ALA A 59 -1.33 -15.01 -2.18
N GLN A 60 -2.48 -15.70 -2.34
CA GLN A 60 -3.59 -15.18 -3.14
C GLN A 60 -4.10 -13.84 -2.57
N ALA A 61 -4.31 -13.75 -1.26
CA ALA A 61 -4.75 -12.53 -0.59
C ALA A 61 -3.81 -11.34 -0.83
N ILE A 62 -2.49 -11.57 -0.70
CA ILE A 62 -1.47 -10.54 -0.99
C ILE A 62 -1.61 -10.05 -2.44
N LEU A 63 -1.72 -10.97 -3.40
CA LEU A 63 -1.80 -10.65 -4.82
C LEU A 63 -3.10 -9.92 -5.17
N SER A 64 -4.24 -10.39 -4.65
CA SER A 64 -5.55 -9.72 -4.78
C SER A 64 -5.55 -8.31 -4.17
N ALA A 65 -4.95 -8.12 -2.98
CA ALA A 65 -4.85 -6.81 -2.35
C ALA A 65 -4.03 -5.83 -3.20
N ASN A 66 -2.99 -6.31 -3.88
CA ASN A 66 -2.18 -5.48 -4.77
C ASN A 66 -2.87 -5.21 -6.12
N GLN A 67 -3.74 -6.10 -6.60
CA GLN A 67 -4.64 -5.81 -7.72
C GLN A 67 -5.64 -4.74 -7.35
N ALA A 68 -6.25 -4.83 -6.17
CA ALA A 68 -7.15 -3.79 -5.67
C ALA A 68 -6.47 -2.42 -5.64
N TRP A 69 -5.23 -2.37 -5.14
CA TRP A 69 -4.44 -1.15 -5.14
C TRP A 69 -4.17 -0.64 -6.56
N ALA A 70 -3.73 -1.51 -7.47
CA ALA A 70 -3.45 -1.14 -8.85
C ALA A 70 -4.69 -0.60 -9.59
N HIS A 71 -5.86 -1.23 -9.42
CA HIS A 71 -7.13 -0.73 -9.96
C HIS A 71 -7.52 0.62 -9.34
N ALA A 72 -7.32 0.80 -8.03
CA ALA A 72 -7.57 2.10 -7.38
C ALA A 72 -6.70 3.22 -7.96
N LYS A 73 -5.44 2.93 -8.31
CA LYS A 73 -4.58 3.91 -9.00
C LYS A 73 -5.09 4.29 -10.40
N LYS A 74 -5.95 3.47 -11.02
CA LYS A 74 -6.62 3.77 -12.31
C LYS A 74 -7.99 4.44 -12.15
N ALA A 75 -8.39 4.77 -10.92
CA ALA A 75 -9.75 5.21 -10.59
C ALA A 75 -10.84 4.16 -10.97
N ASP A 76 -10.47 2.89 -11.13
CA ASP A 76 -11.41 1.80 -11.40
C ASP A 76 -12.01 1.29 -10.08
N VAL A 77 -13.01 2.02 -9.60
CA VAL A 77 -13.67 1.80 -8.30
C VAL A 77 -14.22 0.37 -8.21
N THR A 78 -14.92 -0.10 -9.24
CA THR A 78 -15.58 -1.41 -9.24
C THR A 78 -14.56 -2.53 -9.12
N ALA A 79 -13.51 -2.54 -9.93
CA ALA A 79 -12.50 -3.60 -9.85
C ALA A 79 -11.67 -3.50 -8.57
N ALA A 80 -11.35 -2.28 -8.10
CA ALA A 80 -10.63 -2.08 -6.85
C ALA A 80 -11.37 -2.71 -5.65
N LEU A 81 -12.65 -2.39 -5.49
CA LEU A 81 -13.47 -2.94 -4.39
C LEU A 81 -13.72 -4.44 -4.57
N THR A 82 -13.88 -4.93 -5.80
CA THR A 82 -14.03 -6.36 -6.09
C THR A 82 -12.80 -7.16 -5.64
N TYR A 83 -11.60 -6.70 -6.00
CA TYR A 83 -10.36 -7.37 -5.59
C TYR A 83 -10.06 -7.18 -4.11
N LEU A 84 -10.46 -6.07 -3.50
CA LEU A 84 -10.31 -5.87 -2.06
C LEU A 84 -11.20 -6.83 -1.27
N HIS A 85 -12.44 -7.03 -1.71
CA HIS A 85 -13.35 -8.02 -1.13
C HIS A 85 -12.78 -9.43 -1.26
N ARG A 86 -12.27 -9.79 -2.45
CA ARG A 86 -11.61 -11.08 -2.68
C ARG A 86 -10.40 -11.28 -1.77
N ALA A 87 -9.53 -10.27 -1.63
CA ALA A 87 -8.38 -10.33 -0.75
C ALA A 87 -8.77 -10.58 0.71
N ARG A 88 -9.87 -9.99 1.19
CA ARG A 88 -10.40 -10.26 2.54
C ARG A 88 -10.86 -11.71 2.71
N ALA A 89 -11.55 -12.27 1.71
CA ALA A 89 -11.99 -13.66 1.75
C ALA A 89 -10.79 -14.62 1.76
N GLU A 90 -9.83 -14.44 0.84
CA GLU A 90 -8.61 -15.24 0.75
C GLU A 90 -7.76 -15.13 2.03
N PHE A 91 -7.71 -13.95 2.65
CA PHE A 91 -7.01 -13.76 3.92
C PHE A 91 -7.69 -14.51 5.07
N ALA A 92 -9.01 -14.48 5.16
CA ALA A 92 -9.76 -15.24 6.16
C ALA A 92 -9.60 -16.75 5.98
N GLU A 93 -9.57 -17.24 4.74
CA GLU A 93 -9.29 -18.66 4.44
C GLU A 93 -7.88 -19.11 4.86
N ALA A 94 -6.95 -18.18 5.00
CA ALA A 94 -5.58 -18.47 5.39
C ALA A 94 -5.35 -18.61 6.90
N GLU A 95 -6.32 -18.23 7.75
CA GLU A 95 -6.18 -18.15 9.22
C GLU A 95 -5.66 -19.45 9.84
N TRP A 96 -6.06 -20.61 9.29
CA TRP A 96 -5.75 -21.93 9.82
C TRP A 96 -4.70 -22.70 8.99
N ARG A 97 -3.97 -22.01 8.12
CA ARG A 97 -2.96 -22.61 7.24
C ARG A 97 -1.58 -22.06 7.54
N GLU A 98 -0.59 -22.94 7.54
CA GLU A 98 0.81 -22.51 7.59
C GLU A 98 1.12 -21.66 6.35
N PRO A 99 1.57 -20.40 6.51
CA PRO A 99 1.84 -19.54 5.38
C PRO A 99 3.12 -19.97 4.67
N SER A 100 3.16 -19.74 3.36
CA SER A 100 4.43 -19.75 2.63
C SER A 100 5.43 -18.82 3.31
N PRO A 101 6.73 -19.19 3.47
CA PRO A 101 7.68 -18.40 4.23
C PRO A 101 7.81 -16.94 3.76
N TRP A 102 7.64 -16.69 2.45
CA TRP A 102 7.69 -15.33 1.91
C TRP A 102 6.41 -14.53 2.16
N ALA A 103 5.27 -15.19 2.41
CA ALA A 103 3.97 -14.57 2.65
C ALA A 103 3.72 -14.28 4.13
N ALA A 104 4.47 -14.92 5.04
CA ALA A 104 4.32 -14.80 6.49
C ALA A 104 4.45 -13.37 7.05
N PHE A 105 4.95 -12.40 6.27
CA PHE A 105 4.95 -11.00 6.67
C PHE A 105 3.54 -10.38 6.71
N PHE A 106 2.57 -10.96 5.99
CA PHE A 106 1.26 -10.33 5.77
C PHE A 106 0.27 -10.77 6.84
N GLY A 107 0.08 -9.92 7.85
CA GLY A 107 -0.85 -10.18 8.95
C GLY A 107 -2.09 -9.28 8.93
N ALA A 108 -2.86 -9.31 10.03
CA ALA A 108 -4.07 -8.51 10.19
C ALA A 108 -3.80 -7.00 10.03
N ALA A 109 -2.69 -6.51 10.60
CA ALA A 109 -2.26 -5.12 10.47
C ALA A 109 -1.98 -4.73 9.00
N ASP A 110 -1.35 -5.63 8.22
CA ASP A 110 -1.07 -5.38 6.81
C ASP A 110 -2.33 -5.42 5.95
N MET A 111 -3.26 -6.31 6.27
CA MET A 111 -4.56 -6.35 5.60
C MET A 111 -5.36 -5.07 5.86
N ALA A 112 -5.40 -4.59 7.12
CA ALA A 112 -6.01 -3.32 7.48
C ALA A 112 -5.32 -2.13 6.78
N ALA A 113 -3.98 -2.10 6.74
CA ALA A 113 -3.22 -1.08 6.00
C ALA A 113 -3.50 -1.11 4.50
N MET A 114 -3.69 -2.28 3.91
CA MET A 114 -4.06 -2.43 2.49
C MET A 114 -5.48 -1.94 2.21
N ILE A 115 -6.46 -2.23 3.07
CA ILE A 115 -7.81 -1.67 2.96
C ILE A 115 -7.74 -0.14 2.97
N GLY A 116 -7.06 0.43 3.97
CA GLY A 116 -6.86 1.87 4.07
C GLY A 116 -6.16 2.48 2.86
N THR A 117 -5.12 1.81 2.36
CA THR A 117 -4.37 2.25 1.16
C THR A 117 -5.26 2.26 -0.09
N VAL A 118 -6.06 1.22 -0.33
CA VAL A 118 -6.95 1.14 -1.49
C VAL A 118 -8.00 2.26 -1.45
N HIS A 119 -8.63 2.46 -0.29
CA HIS A 119 -9.60 3.54 -0.09
C HIS A 119 -8.97 4.92 -0.21
N GLY A 120 -7.76 5.13 0.32
CA GLY A 120 -7.01 6.38 0.17
C GLY A 120 -6.63 6.69 -1.29
N GLU A 121 -6.26 5.68 -2.07
CA GLU A 121 -6.00 5.84 -3.52
C GLU A 121 -7.30 6.17 -4.27
N LEU A 122 -8.41 5.50 -3.96
CA LEU A 122 -9.72 5.85 -4.54
C LEU A 122 -10.16 7.26 -4.15
N ALA A 123 -9.87 7.70 -2.93
CA ALA A 123 -10.11 9.06 -2.48
C ALA A 123 -9.36 10.10 -3.31
N GLN A 124 -8.11 9.79 -3.65
CA GLN A 124 -7.25 10.65 -4.43
C GLN A 124 -7.59 10.64 -5.93
N MET A 125 -7.93 9.48 -6.49
CA MET A 125 -8.03 9.28 -7.94
C MET A 125 -9.47 9.34 -8.47
N ALA A 126 -10.46 9.02 -7.64
CA ALA A 126 -11.86 8.92 -8.07
C ALA A 126 -12.77 9.90 -7.32
N ASP A 127 -12.88 9.75 -6.01
CA ASP A 127 -13.81 10.53 -5.19
C ASP A 127 -13.40 10.54 -3.72
N ILE A 128 -13.20 11.75 -3.16
CA ILE A 128 -12.75 11.97 -1.78
C ILE A 128 -13.56 11.20 -0.73
N ARG A 129 -14.84 10.89 -1.00
CA ARG A 129 -15.73 10.18 -0.07
C ARG A 129 -15.20 8.79 0.29
N HIS A 130 -14.47 8.13 -0.61
CA HIS A 130 -13.85 6.84 -0.33
C HIS A 130 -12.81 6.89 0.80
N GLY A 131 -12.23 8.06 1.08
CA GLY A 131 -11.25 8.23 2.16
C GLY A 131 -11.85 7.89 3.52
N ARG A 132 -13.11 8.31 3.76
CA ARG A 132 -13.83 8.07 5.02
C ARG A 132 -14.01 6.58 5.30
N ASP A 133 -14.28 5.78 4.27
CA ASP A 133 -14.42 4.32 4.39
C ASP A 133 -13.10 3.64 4.81
N GLY A 134 -11.95 4.23 4.44
CA GLY A 134 -10.62 3.71 4.75
C GLY A 134 -10.07 4.09 6.13
N ILE A 135 -10.55 5.18 6.73
CA ILE A 135 -10.03 5.72 8.01
C ILE A 135 -10.01 4.68 9.14
N PRO A 136 -11.08 3.92 9.41
CA PRO A 136 -11.08 2.94 10.49
C PRO A 136 -9.97 1.88 10.34
N ALA A 137 -9.75 1.40 9.12
CA ALA A 137 -8.72 0.40 8.83
C ALA A 137 -7.30 0.97 8.95
N LEU A 138 -7.08 2.24 8.59
CA LEU A 138 -5.81 2.92 8.79
C LEU A 138 -5.48 3.05 10.29
N ILE A 139 -6.46 3.47 11.10
CA ILE A 139 -6.31 3.60 12.56
C ILE A 139 -6.01 2.24 13.19
N GLU A 140 -6.76 1.20 12.81
CA GLU A 140 -6.53 -0.17 13.27
C GLU A 140 -5.10 -0.63 12.97
N ALA A 141 -4.65 -0.51 11.71
CA ALA A 141 -3.30 -0.89 11.32
C ALA A 141 -2.22 -0.14 12.12
N ILE A 142 -2.37 1.17 12.34
CA ILE A 142 -1.41 1.97 13.11
C ILE A 142 -1.31 1.49 14.57
N ARG A 143 -2.43 1.07 15.16
CA ARG A 143 -2.48 0.55 16.53
C ARG A 143 -1.83 -0.83 16.65
N GLU A 144 -2.05 -1.70 15.67
CA GLU A 144 -1.58 -3.09 15.72
C GLU A 144 -0.12 -3.26 15.25
N TYR A 145 0.44 -2.29 14.51
CA TYR A 145 1.84 -2.38 14.08
C TYR A 145 2.81 -2.36 15.29
N PRO A 146 3.66 -3.39 15.46
CA PRO A 146 4.64 -3.42 16.54
C PRO A 146 5.76 -2.39 16.27
N ARG A 147 6.50 -2.03 17.33
CA ARG A 147 7.58 -1.01 17.27
C ARG A 147 8.62 -1.26 16.17
N GLY A 148 8.88 -2.52 15.82
CA GLY A 148 9.80 -2.90 14.72
C GLY A 148 9.30 -2.57 13.31
N MET A 149 8.00 -2.28 13.13
CA MET A 149 7.38 -1.98 11.82
C MET A 149 7.25 -0.47 11.55
N ALA A 150 8.23 0.33 12.00
CA ALA A 150 8.22 1.80 11.85
C ALA A 150 7.96 2.27 10.40
N ARG A 151 8.49 1.54 9.40
CA ARG A 151 8.24 1.87 7.98
C ARG A 151 6.78 1.67 7.57
N SER A 152 6.17 0.53 7.91
CA SER A 152 4.77 0.25 7.58
C SER A 152 3.84 1.20 8.31
N ARG A 153 4.14 1.47 9.60
CA ARG A 153 3.42 2.45 10.41
C ARG A 153 3.48 3.86 9.82
N SER A 154 4.67 4.33 9.43
CA SER A 154 4.86 5.63 8.76
C SER A 154 4.05 5.72 7.46
N LEU A 155 4.11 4.70 6.59
CA LEU A 155 3.33 4.69 5.34
C LEU A 155 1.82 4.76 5.60
N THR A 156 1.34 4.12 6.65
CA THR A 156 -0.08 4.10 7.03
C THR A 156 -0.51 5.44 7.62
N LEU A 157 0.31 6.06 8.46
CA LEU A 157 0.10 7.42 8.97
C LEU A 157 0.04 8.45 7.84
N ILE A 158 0.91 8.36 6.84
CA ILE A 158 0.87 9.27 5.68
C ILE A 158 -0.48 9.14 4.97
N TRP A 159 -1.01 7.92 4.82
CA TRP A 159 -2.33 7.73 4.22
C TRP A 159 -3.44 8.32 5.07
N LEU A 160 -3.41 8.11 6.39
CA LEU A 160 -4.41 8.68 7.30
C LEU A 160 -4.42 10.21 7.23
N ALA A 161 -3.25 10.84 7.29
CA ALA A 161 -3.12 12.28 7.10
C ALA A 161 -3.62 12.72 5.71
N THR A 162 -3.31 11.95 4.65
CA THR A 162 -3.72 12.28 3.28
C THR A 162 -5.24 12.26 3.13
N VAL A 163 -5.93 11.26 3.67
CA VAL A 163 -7.40 11.18 3.55
C VAL A 163 -8.10 12.27 4.36
N HIS A 164 -7.60 12.63 5.56
CA HIS A 164 -8.10 13.78 6.30
C HIS A 164 -7.85 15.10 5.54
N ALA A 165 -6.65 15.29 4.98
CA ALA A 165 -6.34 16.47 4.19
C ALA A 165 -7.23 16.59 2.95
N LEU A 166 -7.51 15.48 2.25
CA LEU A 166 -8.41 15.46 1.10
C LEU A 166 -9.85 15.87 1.45
N ASP A 167 -10.32 15.51 2.64
CA ASP A 167 -11.67 15.82 3.14
C ASP A 167 -11.76 17.22 3.78
N GLY A 168 -10.63 17.92 3.95
CA GLY A 168 -10.56 19.25 4.55
C GLY A 168 -10.39 19.27 6.08
N ASP A 169 -10.20 18.11 6.71
CA ASP A 169 -9.93 17.96 8.15
C ASP A 169 -8.46 18.28 8.47
N LEU A 170 -8.07 19.53 8.23
CA LEU A 170 -6.66 19.93 8.20
C LEU A 170 -5.95 19.88 9.55
N ASP A 171 -6.67 20.10 10.65
CA ASP A 171 -6.08 20.02 12.00
C ASP A 171 -5.68 18.57 12.32
N VAL A 172 -6.56 17.62 12.03
CA VAL A 172 -6.26 16.18 12.19
C VAL A 172 -5.15 15.75 11.23
N ALA A 173 -5.22 16.21 9.98
CA ALA A 173 -4.18 15.94 8.99
C ALA A 173 -2.80 16.46 9.44
N ALA A 174 -2.73 17.62 10.10
CA ALA A 174 -1.49 18.20 10.60
C ALA A 174 -0.91 17.40 11.76
N THR A 175 -1.75 17.03 12.75
CA THR A 175 -1.32 16.19 13.88
C THR A 175 -0.82 14.82 13.42
N VAL A 176 -1.59 14.13 12.57
CA VAL A 176 -1.18 12.81 12.05
C VAL A 176 0.02 12.94 11.11
N GLY A 177 0.08 14.01 10.31
CA GLY A 177 1.17 14.32 9.40
C GLY A 177 2.50 14.58 10.12
N GLU A 178 2.46 15.19 11.30
CA GLU A 178 3.63 15.38 12.18
C GLU A 178 4.31 14.04 12.48
N GLU A 179 3.55 13.12 13.08
CA GLU A 179 4.03 11.81 13.46
C GLU A 179 4.53 11.03 12.23
N ALA A 180 3.81 11.16 11.11
CA ALA A 180 4.20 10.54 9.85
C ALA A 180 5.58 11.02 9.36
N VAL A 181 5.82 12.34 9.42
CA VAL A 181 7.05 13.02 8.98
C VAL A 181 8.21 12.73 9.93
N GLU A 182 7.99 12.71 11.24
CA GLU A 182 9.01 12.34 12.22
C GLU A 182 9.52 10.91 12.01
N LEU A 183 8.58 9.95 11.89
CA LEU A 183 8.93 8.57 11.59
C LEU A 183 9.59 8.44 10.21
N ALA A 184 9.15 9.21 9.22
CA ALA A 184 9.74 9.23 7.89
C ALA A 184 11.18 9.76 7.89
N GLY A 185 11.48 10.80 8.68
CA GLY A 185 12.81 11.40 8.78
C GLY A 185 13.87 10.41 9.28
N ALA A 186 13.50 9.51 10.18
CA ALA A 186 14.37 8.41 10.63
C ALA A 186 14.61 7.33 9.55
N LEU A 187 13.84 7.34 8.46
CA LEU A 187 13.84 6.31 7.42
C LEU A 187 14.47 6.82 6.12
N ARG A 188 15.55 6.17 5.66
CA ARG A 188 16.12 6.38 4.32
C ARG A 188 15.33 5.66 3.21
N SER A 189 14.01 5.85 3.14
CA SER A 189 13.10 5.10 2.26
C SER A 189 12.56 5.96 1.11
N PRO A 190 12.92 5.67 -0.16
CA PRO A 190 12.35 6.37 -1.33
C PRO A 190 10.82 6.29 -1.41
N ARG A 191 10.24 5.16 -0.99
CA ARG A 191 8.78 4.94 -1.00
C ARG A 191 8.05 5.86 -0.03
N VAL A 192 8.65 6.12 1.13
CA VAL A 192 8.08 7.03 2.14
C VAL A 192 8.10 8.45 1.60
N LYS A 193 9.23 8.89 1.02
CA LYS A 193 9.32 10.19 0.34
C LYS A 193 8.27 10.33 -0.76
N GLN A 194 8.11 9.33 -1.62
CA GLN A 194 7.10 9.35 -2.68
C GLN A 194 5.67 9.49 -2.12
N ARG A 195 5.35 8.82 -1.01
CA ARG A 195 4.01 8.93 -0.40
C ARG A 195 3.76 10.29 0.24
N LEU A 196 4.78 10.93 0.83
CA LEU A 196 4.67 12.29 1.37
C LEU A 196 4.27 13.31 0.29
N HIS A 197 4.60 13.08 -0.99
CA HIS A 197 4.11 13.95 -2.07
C HIS A 197 2.59 13.93 -2.21
N SER A 198 1.92 12.80 -1.90
CA SER A 198 0.46 12.72 -1.94
C SER A 198 -0.18 13.56 -0.83
N LEU A 199 0.39 13.50 0.38
CA LEU A 199 -0.02 14.36 1.49
C LEU A 199 0.20 15.84 1.17
N SER A 200 1.39 16.19 0.67
CA SER A 200 1.70 17.57 0.26
C SER A 200 0.72 18.08 -0.81
N ALA A 201 0.42 17.26 -1.83
CA ALA A 201 -0.54 17.62 -2.88
C ALA A 201 -1.96 17.83 -2.33
N ALA A 202 -2.42 16.98 -1.39
CA ALA A 202 -3.71 17.14 -0.74
C ALA A 202 -3.77 18.45 0.09
N ALA A 203 -2.77 18.72 0.91
CA ALA A 203 -2.69 19.92 1.73
C ALA A 203 -2.62 21.22 0.89
N ARG A 204 -1.88 21.22 -0.23
CA ARG A 204 -1.77 22.40 -1.12
C ARG A 204 -3.09 22.86 -1.72
N ARG A 205 -4.13 22.02 -1.75
CA ARG A 205 -5.50 22.43 -2.14
C ARG A 205 -6.09 23.48 -1.20
N PHE A 206 -5.54 23.62 0.00
CA PHE A 206 -6.00 24.53 1.05
C PHE A 206 -4.90 25.53 1.47
N SER A 207 -4.16 26.08 0.51
CA SER A 207 -2.98 26.94 0.77
C SER A 207 -3.24 28.17 1.66
N GLY A 208 -4.50 28.62 1.79
CA GLY A 208 -4.90 29.70 2.70
C GLY A 208 -5.00 29.30 4.18
N ASN A 209 -5.05 28.00 4.49
CA ASN A 209 -5.13 27.48 5.85
C ASN A 209 -3.72 27.30 6.45
N SER A 210 -3.55 27.62 7.74
CA SER A 210 -2.25 27.51 8.44
C SER A 210 -1.79 26.06 8.64
N ALA A 211 -2.70 25.15 9.03
CA ALA A 211 -2.38 23.74 9.23
C ALA A 211 -1.95 23.06 7.92
N ALA A 212 -2.60 23.42 6.80
CA ALA A 212 -2.17 22.96 5.48
C ALA A 212 -0.76 23.42 5.10
N ARG A 213 -0.40 24.68 5.40
CA ARG A 213 0.95 25.21 5.16
C ARG A 213 2.00 24.51 6.02
N GLU A 214 1.70 24.29 7.30
CA GLU A 214 2.57 23.57 8.22
C GLU A 214 2.89 22.14 7.72
N ILE A 215 1.89 21.40 7.22
CA ILE A 215 2.11 20.08 6.62
C ILE A 215 3.13 20.16 5.47
N VAL A 216 2.94 21.12 4.57
CA VAL A 216 3.79 21.29 3.38
C VAL A 216 5.23 21.63 3.78
N GLU A 217 5.41 22.61 4.67
CA GLU A 217 6.72 23.05 5.16
C GLU A 217 7.50 21.90 5.83
N ARG A 218 6.83 21.12 6.68
CA ARG A 218 7.44 19.94 7.34
C ARG A 218 7.90 18.88 6.36
N ILE A 219 7.10 18.59 5.33
CA ILE A 219 7.46 17.61 4.29
C ILE A 219 8.67 18.10 3.50
N GLU A 220 8.73 19.39 3.16
CA GLU A 220 9.86 19.98 2.46
C GLU A 220 11.15 19.88 3.29
N MET A 221 11.10 20.12 4.60
CA MET A 221 12.27 19.98 5.48
C MET A 221 12.86 18.56 5.46
N VAL A 222 12.03 17.51 5.48
CA VAL A 222 12.51 16.12 5.37
C VAL A 222 13.10 15.80 3.99
N GLY A 223 12.64 16.47 2.95
CA GLY A 223 13.22 16.37 1.60
C GLY A 223 14.67 16.87 1.54
N HIS A 224 14.99 17.93 2.27
CA HIS A 224 16.31 18.58 2.27
C HIS A 224 17.33 17.90 3.20
N SER A 225 16.89 17.38 4.35
CA SER A 225 17.79 16.73 5.34
C SER A 225 18.35 15.36 4.91
N GLY A 226 17.99 14.88 3.72
CA GLY A 226 18.42 13.59 3.18
C GLY A 226 19.13 13.68 1.83
N GLN A 227 19.66 14.85 1.47
CA GLN A 227 20.65 15.04 0.40
C GLN A 227 22.06 15.07 1.00
#